data_AF-A0A2U9PD22-F1
#
_entry.id   AF-A0A2U9PD22-F1
#
_cell.length_a   1.000
_cell.length_b   1.000
_cell.length_c   1.000
_cell.angle_alpha   90.00
_cell.angle_beta   90.00
_cell.angle_gamma   90.00
#
_symmetry.space_group_name_H-M   'P 1'
#
loop_
_entity.id
_entity.type
_entity.pdbx_description
1 polymer ?
#
loop_
_entity_poly.entity_id
_entity_poly.type
_entity_poly.pdbx_seq_one_letter_code
_entity_poly.pdbx_strand_id
1 'polypeptide(L)'
;MSGWLPSAPCTPGACVRATARATAVPRAVLRLTGVVALLLTGIALAPLGARVPARAVRAWCRWLVRAAGVRVRVTGSAAPHGGLLLVANHISWLDVPLLAAVRPARMLAKREIRHWPVAGALAARGGALFIDRDRLRALPATVDRIAAVLRAGGTVAVFPEGSTWCGRAQGRFRRAVFQAALDADACVQPVRIRYRRADGGTATAPAFVGEDTLLASVWRVAVSRGLVAEVDVRPALAPGAHPDRRALARAAQRACVDSREPWHTARPARAAEGPSSLTGRGVGTAGRDGAVRAEAGAVGVGDVTVGAGAVPSD
;
A
#
# COMPACT_ATOMS: atom_id res chain seq x y z
N MET A 1 5.02 19.47 8.82
CA MET A 1 5.10 18.04 8.48
C MET A 1 6.57 17.63 8.52
N SER A 2 6.94 16.65 9.35
CA SER A 2 8.34 16.24 9.54
C SER A 2 8.84 15.50 8.29
N GLY A 3 9.83 16.03 7.58
CA GLY A 3 10.40 15.50 6.32
C GLY A 3 11.06 14.11 6.40
N TRP A 4 10.94 13.42 7.53
CA TRP A 4 11.48 12.08 7.80
C TRP A 4 10.44 10.96 7.71
N LEU A 5 9.15 11.31 7.64
CA LEU A 5 8.09 10.32 7.44
C LEU A 5 8.04 9.92 5.95
N PRO A 6 7.88 8.62 5.64
CA PRO A 6 7.70 8.18 4.26
C PRO A 6 6.39 8.74 3.70
N SER A 7 6.47 9.75 2.85
CA SER A 7 5.39 10.08 1.94
C SER A 7 5.59 9.31 0.64
N ALA A 8 4.57 8.62 0.18
CA ALA A 8 4.57 8.20 -1.22
C ALA A 8 4.64 9.46 -2.10
N PRO A 9 5.42 9.48 -3.19
CA PRO A 9 5.46 10.61 -4.13
C PRO A 9 4.16 10.74 -4.95
N CYS A 10 3.13 9.95 -4.63
CA CYS A 10 1.85 9.96 -5.31
C CYS A 10 1.01 11.15 -4.87
N THR A 11 0.54 11.94 -5.84
CA THR A 11 -0.44 13.01 -5.61
C THR A 11 -1.74 12.71 -6.34
N PRO A 12 -2.88 13.30 -5.92
CA PRO A 12 -4.14 13.14 -6.62
C PRO A 12 -4.04 13.55 -8.10
N GLY A 13 -3.46 14.72 -8.39
CA GLY A 13 -3.34 15.24 -9.76
C GLY A 13 -2.49 14.36 -10.69
N ALA A 14 -1.41 13.75 -10.16
CA ALA A 14 -0.51 12.93 -10.97
C ALA A 14 -1.02 11.49 -11.15
N CYS A 15 -1.60 10.90 -10.11
CA CYS A 15 -1.85 9.46 -10.08
C CYS A 15 -3.32 9.06 -10.13
N VAL A 16 -4.23 9.89 -9.62
CA VAL A 16 -5.65 9.54 -9.46
C VAL A 16 -6.39 9.90 -10.73
N ARG A 17 -6.97 8.89 -11.37
CA ARG A 17 -7.83 9.05 -12.54
C ARG A 17 -9.23 8.61 -12.20
N ALA A 18 -10.20 9.48 -12.42
CA ALA A 18 -11.61 9.14 -12.33
C ALA A 18 -11.93 7.92 -13.21
N THR A 19 -12.96 7.17 -12.86
CA THR A 19 -13.49 6.15 -13.75
C THR A 19 -14.23 6.83 -14.90
N ALA A 20 -14.08 6.34 -16.14
CA ALA A 20 -14.63 6.95 -17.36
C ALA A 20 -16.17 7.17 -17.34
N ARG A 21 -16.90 6.56 -16.40
CA ARG A 21 -18.33 6.78 -16.18
C ARG A 21 -18.58 7.04 -14.69
N ALA A 22 -19.04 8.23 -14.35
CA ALA A 22 -19.52 8.54 -13.00
C ALA A 22 -20.92 7.93 -12.76
N THR A 23 -21.25 7.56 -11.53
CA THR A 23 -22.63 7.28 -11.13
C THR A 23 -23.43 8.58 -11.07
N ALA A 24 -24.75 8.47 -11.29
CA ALA A 24 -25.66 9.54 -10.93
C ALA A 24 -25.56 9.83 -9.43
N VAL A 25 -25.58 11.12 -9.06
CA VAL A 25 -25.49 11.61 -7.67
C VAL A 25 -26.41 10.85 -6.71
N PRO A 26 -27.69 10.54 -7.03
CA PRO A 26 -28.57 9.79 -6.13
C PRO A 26 -28.02 8.41 -5.75
N ARG A 27 -27.36 7.72 -6.68
CA ARG A 27 -26.74 6.41 -6.41
C ARG A 27 -25.51 6.55 -5.52
N ALA A 28 -24.74 7.62 -5.67
CA ALA A 28 -23.62 7.90 -4.77
C ALA A 28 -24.10 8.19 -3.34
N VAL A 29 -25.16 8.98 -3.19
CA VAL A 29 -25.80 9.23 -1.89
C VAL A 29 -26.30 7.92 -1.26
N LEU A 30 -27.03 7.09 -2.00
CA LEU A 30 -27.49 5.78 -1.51
C LEU A 30 -26.35 4.89 -1.01
N ARG A 31 -25.22 4.86 -1.74
CA ARG A 31 -24.01 4.11 -1.35
C ARG A 31 -23.45 4.63 -0.02
N LEU A 32 -23.33 5.95 0.13
CA LEU A 32 -22.84 6.58 1.35
C LEU A 32 -23.78 6.31 2.52
N THR A 33 -25.09 6.42 2.33
CA THR A 33 -26.08 6.06 3.35
C THR A 33 -25.94 4.60 3.78
N GLY A 34 -25.76 3.67 2.84
CA GLY A 34 -25.51 2.27 3.15
C GLY A 34 -24.22 2.03 3.94
N VAL A 35 -23.12 2.73 3.60
CA VAL A 35 -21.86 2.68 4.34
C VAL A 35 -22.05 3.21 5.77
N VAL A 36 -22.69 4.38 5.93
CA VAL A 36 -22.95 4.98 7.25
C VAL A 36 -23.82 4.06 8.10
N ALA A 37 -24.91 3.51 7.55
CA ALA A 37 -25.76 2.56 8.26
C ALA A 37 -24.98 1.34 8.74
N LEU A 38 -24.14 0.73 7.88
CA LEU A 38 -23.30 -0.41 8.27
C LEU A 38 -22.28 -0.05 9.35
N LEU A 39 -21.67 1.13 9.31
CA LEU A 39 -20.76 1.61 10.34
C LEU A 39 -21.48 1.81 11.68
N LEU A 40 -22.67 2.42 11.67
CA LEU A 40 -23.48 2.60 12.87
C LEU A 40 -23.91 1.25 13.47
N THR A 41 -24.34 0.30 12.65
CA THR A 41 -24.62 -1.08 13.10
C THR A 41 -23.38 -1.72 13.70
N GLY A 42 -22.21 -1.54 13.08
CA GLY A 42 -20.94 -2.01 13.65
C GLY A 42 -20.64 -1.42 15.03
N ILE A 43 -20.92 -0.13 15.23
CA ILE A 43 -20.72 0.56 16.52
C ILE A 43 -21.70 0.01 17.56
N ALA A 44 -22.97 -0.13 17.19
CA ALA A 44 -24.02 -0.67 18.07
C ALA A 44 -23.71 -2.11 18.51
N LEU A 45 -23.15 -2.93 17.63
CA LEU A 45 -22.77 -4.32 17.91
C LEU A 45 -21.38 -4.46 18.54
N ALA A 46 -20.57 -3.40 18.59
CA ALA A 46 -19.21 -3.45 19.12
C ALA A 46 -19.09 -3.96 20.57
N PRO A 47 -20.05 -3.73 21.50
CA PRO A 47 -20.04 -4.31 22.85
C PRO A 47 -20.07 -5.84 22.88
N LEU A 48 -20.54 -6.49 21.81
CA LEU A 48 -20.51 -7.95 21.71
C LEU A 48 -19.08 -8.48 21.54
N GLY A 49 -18.15 -7.66 21.04
CA GLY A 49 -16.72 -7.95 21.00
C GLY A 49 -16.39 -9.32 20.43
N ALA A 50 -15.64 -10.12 21.20
CA ALA A 50 -15.22 -11.47 20.82
C ALA A 50 -16.37 -12.49 20.64
N ARG A 51 -17.60 -12.15 21.07
CA ARG A 51 -18.78 -13.01 20.86
C ARG A 51 -19.25 -13.02 19.41
N VAL A 52 -18.87 -12.01 18.62
CA VAL A 52 -19.24 -11.97 17.20
C VAL A 52 -18.39 -12.98 16.43
N PRO A 53 -19.00 -13.96 15.75
CA PRO A 53 -18.24 -14.99 15.08
C PRO A 53 -17.43 -14.39 13.92
N ALA A 54 -16.21 -14.88 13.72
CA ALA A 54 -15.30 -14.36 12.69
C ALA A 54 -15.93 -14.31 11.29
N ARG A 55 -16.82 -15.26 10.95
CA ARG A 55 -17.58 -15.28 9.69
C ARG A 55 -18.48 -14.06 9.51
N ALA A 56 -19.12 -13.59 10.58
CA ALA A 56 -19.99 -12.41 10.54
C ALA A 56 -19.16 -11.13 10.36
N VAL A 57 -18.03 -11.02 11.07
CA VAL A 57 -17.08 -9.90 10.89
C VAL A 57 -16.58 -9.85 9.44
N ARG A 58 -16.17 -10.99 8.87
CA ARG A 58 -15.73 -11.05 7.47
C ARG A 58 -16.84 -10.64 6.50
N ALA A 59 -18.06 -11.12 6.70
CA ALA A 59 -19.20 -10.78 5.86
C ALA A 59 -19.54 -9.28 5.94
N TRP A 60 -19.59 -8.73 7.14
CA TRP A 60 -19.84 -7.31 7.38
C TRP A 60 -18.79 -6.42 6.72
N CYS A 61 -17.49 -6.75 6.85
CA CYS A 61 -16.45 -6.01 6.16
C CYS A 61 -16.56 -6.07 4.63
N ARG A 62 -16.97 -7.22 4.06
CA ARG A 62 -17.25 -7.34 2.61
C ARG A 62 -18.44 -6.48 2.21
N TRP A 63 -19.50 -6.45 3.02
CA TRP A 63 -20.68 -5.63 2.78
C TRP A 63 -20.35 -4.14 2.85
N LEU A 64 -19.51 -3.71 3.78
CA LEU A 64 -19.06 -2.32 3.90
C LEU A 64 -18.39 -1.84 2.60
N VAL A 65 -17.48 -2.65 2.04
CA VAL A 65 -16.80 -2.33 0.77
C VAL A 65 -17.78 -2.37 -0.42
N ARG A 66 -18.71 -3.33 -0.44
CA ARG A 66 -19.75 -3.44 -1.47
C ARG A 66 -20.74 -2.28 -1.44
N ALA A 67 -21.12 -1.80 -0.25
CA ALA A 67 -21.99 -0.64 -0.07
C ALA A 67 -21.35 0.63 -0.62
N ALA A 68 -20.02 0.76 -0.55
CA ALA A 68 -19.27 1.85 -1.21
C ALA A 68 -19.27 1.75 -2.75
N GLY A 69 -19.86 0.70 -3.33
CA GLY A 69 -19.94 0.49 -4.78
C GLY A 69 -18.77 -0.30 -5.38
N VAL A 70 -17.95 -0.95 -4.55
CA VAL A 70 -16.78 -1.72 -4.98
C VAL A 70 -17.07 -3.22 -4.92
N ARG A 71 -16.92 -3.92 -6.05
CA ARG A 71 -17.04 -5.38 -6.09
C ARG A 71 -15.82 -6.00 -5.42
N VAL A 72 -16.01 -7.01 -4.57
CA VAL A 72 -14.91 -7.67 -3.85
C VAL A 72 -14.71 -9.07 -4.40
N ARG A 73 -13.48 -9.38 -4.84
CA ARG A 73 -13.02 -10.70 -5.25
C ARG A 73 -11.86 -11.11 -4.35
N VAL A 74 -12.02 -12.21 -3.61
CA VAL A 74 -10.98 -12.77 -2.75
C VAL A 74 -10.54 -14.11 -3.32
N THR A 75 -9.25 -14.29 -3.54
CA THR A 75 -8.63 -15.56 -3.95
C THR A 75 -7.69 -16.05 -2.86
N GLY A 76 -7.64 -17.38 -2.69
CA GLY A 76 -6.89 -18.01 -1.61
C GLY A 76 -7.59 -17.90 -0.24
N SER A 77 -6.94 -18.46 0.77
CA SER A 77 -7.39 -18.45 2.16
C SER A 77 -6.19 -18.16 3.06
N ALA A 78 -6.43 -17.39 4.13
CA ALA A 78 -5.40 -17.18 5.14
C ALA A 78 -5.25 -18.44 5.99
N ALA A 79 -4.07 -18.62 6.59
CA ALA A 79 -3.85 -19.65 7.61
C ALA A 79 -5.00 -19.60 8.64
N PRO A 80 -5.65 -20.73 8.96
CA PRO A 80 -6.87 -20.74 9.79
C PRO A 80 -6.61 -20.61 11.28
N HIS A 81 -5.41 -21.01 11.74
CA HIS A 81 -5.05 -21.13 13.15
C HIS A 81 -3.72 -20.42 13.46
N GLY A 82 -3.41 -20.31 14.75
CA GLY A 82 -2.16 -19.75 15.25
C GLY A 82 -2.02 -18.23 15.08
N GLY A 83 -0.94 -17.71 15.68
CA GLY A 83 -0.50 -16.34 15.54
C GLY A 83 -0.22 -16.00 14.08
N LEU A 84 -0.77 -14.90 13.58
CA LEU A 84 -0.63 -14.53 12.17
C LEU A 84 -0.38 -13.04 11.99
N LEU A 85 0.74 -12.71 11.34
CA LEU A 85 1.00 -11.36 10.86
C LEU A 85 0.51 -11.23 9.42
N LEU A 86 -0.66 -10.62 9.23
CA LEU A 86 -1.24 -10.34 7.92
C LEU A 86 -0.63 -9.05 7.37
N VAL A 87 0.06 -9.13 6.22
CA VAL A 87 0.74 -7.98 5.61
C VAL A 87 0.25 -7.73 4.19
N ALA A 88 0.04 -6.47 3.84
CA ALA A 88 -0.38 -6.10 2.48
C ALA A 88 0.24 -4.79 2.01
N ASN A 89 0.24 -4.61 0.68
CA ASN A 89 0.43 -3.31 0.06
C ASN A 89 -0.75 -2.38 0.41
N HIS A 90 -0.55 -1.06 0.36
CA HIS A 90 -1.55 -0.10 0.81
C HIS A 90 -1.88 0.93 -0.27
N ILE A 91 -3.14 0.99 -0.66
CA ILE A 91 -3.66 1.86 -1.71
C ILE A 91 -4.76 2.79 -1.17
N SER A 92 -5.67 2.26 -0.36
CA SER A 92 -6.91 2.93 0.01
C SER A 92 -7.29 2.70 1.48
N TRP A 93 -8.12 3.59 2.03
CA TRP A 93 -8.80 3.34 3.30
C TRP A 93 -9.70 2.09 3.25
N LEU A 94 -10.14 1.68 2.05
CA LEU A 94 -10.87 0.43 1.81
C LEU A 94 -10.03 -0.83 2.08
N ASP A 95 -8.70 -0.74 2.14
CA ASP A 95 -7.84 -1.90 2.37
C ASP A 95 -8.03 -2.50 3.77
N VAL A 96 -8.35 -1.65 4.75
CA VAL A 96 -8.57 -2.06 6.15
C VAL A 96 -9.73 -3.06 6.27
N PRO A 97 -10.96 -2.76 5.80
CA PRO A 97 -12.03 -3.75 5.79
C PRO A 97 -11.74 -4.92 4.83
N LEU A 98 -10.98 -4.73 3.75
CA LEU A 98 -10.60 -5.85 2.88
C LEU A 98 -9.71 -6.89 3.60
N LEU A 99 -8.75 -6.45 4.41
CA LEU A 99 -7.95 -7.37 5.21
C LEU A 99 -8.79 -8.06 6.31
N ALA A 100 -9.66 -7.31 6.99
CA ALA A 100 -10.57 -7.90 7.97
C ALA A 100 -11.57 -8.90 7.35
N ALA A 101 -11.90 -8.73 6.07
CA ALA A 101 -12.70 -9.67 5.28
C ALA A 101 -11.96 -10.97 4.89
N VAL A 102 -10.62 -10.98 4.93
CA VAL A 102 -9.78 -12.17 4.78
C VAL A 102 -9.73 -12.92 6.10
N ARG A 103 -9.21 -12.28 7.14
CA ARG A 103 -9.17 -12.81 8.51
C ARG A 103 -9.33 -11.64 9.49
N PRO A 104 -10.32 -11.67 10.41
CA PRO A 104 -10.46 -10.64 11.42
C PRO A 104 -9.16 -10.51 12.22
N ALA A 105 -8.68 -9.27 12.37
CA ALA A 105 -7.36 -8.98 12.90
C ALA A 105 -7.34 -7.65 13.64
N ARG A 106 -6.43 -7.51 14.60
CA ARG A 106 -6.10 -6.22 15.21
C ARG A 106 -5.26 -5.41 14.23
N MET A 107 -5.78 -4.28 13.77
CA MET A 107 -5.08 -3.44 12.79
C MET A 107 -4.01 -2.59 13.48
N LEU A 108 -2.80 -2.53 12.91
CA LEU A 108 -1.80 -1.54 13.30
C LEU A 108 -2.12 -0.21 12.62
N ALA A 109 -2.62 0.76 13.40
CA ALA A 109 -3.12 2.04 12.90
C ALA A 109 -2.26 3.20 13.42
N LYS A 110 -2.23 4.32 12.67
CA LYS A 110 -1.62 5.56 13.18
C LYS A 110 -2.47 6.12 14.32
N ARG A 111 -1.83 6.74 15.31
CA ARG A 111 -2.52 7.28 16.50
C ARG A 111 -3.62 8.28 16.16
N GLU A 112 -3.46 9.04 15.07
CA GLU A 112 -4.43 10.06 14.63
C GLU A 112 -5.77 9.43 14.23
N ILE A 113 -5.75 8.20 13.70
CA ILE A 113 -6.96 7.46 13.28
C ILE A 113 -7.90 7.23 14.47
N ARG A 114 -7.36 7.15 15.69
CA ARG A 114 -8.18 7.02 16.91
C ARG A 114 -9.18 8.18 17.07
N HIS A 115 -8.83 9.36 16.57
CA HIS A 115 -9.66 10.56 16.68
C HIS A 115 -10.59 10.76 15.48
N TRP A 116 -10.57 9.85 14.50
CA TRP A 116 -11.47 9.94 13.36
C TRP A 116 -12.91 9.63 13.80
N PRO A 117 -13.89 10.43 13.36
CA PRO A 117 -15.28 10.18 13.69
C PRO A 117 -15.70 8.81 13.13
N VAL A 118 -16.46 8.05 13.94
CA VAL A 118 -16.97 6.70 13.62
C VAL A 118 -15.89 5.63 13.51
N ALA A 119 -14.94 5.77 12.57
CA ALA A 119 -13.89 4.79 12.31
C ALA A 119 -12.92 4.61 13.48
N GLY A 120 -12.60 5.68 14.22
CA GLY A 120 -11.72 5.61 15.39
C GLY A 120 -12.30 4.76 16.52
N ALA A 121 -13.61 4.90 16.78
CA ALA A 121 -14.32 4.12 17.80
C ALA A 121 -14.38 2.63 17.45
N LEU A 122 -14.67 2.31 16.18
CA LEU A 122 -14.65 0.93 15.68
C LEU A 122 -13.25 0.31 15.75
N ALA A 123 -12.23 1.05 15.32
CA ALA A 123 -10.84 0.58 15.39
C ALA A 123 -10.41 0.32 16.84
N ALA A 124 -10.71 1.25 17.75
CA ALA A 124 -10.39 1.10 19.17
C ALA A 124 -11.11 -0.11 19.80
N ARG A 125 -12.42 -0.27 19.56
CA ARG A 125 -13.20 -1.41 20.06
C ARG A 125 -12.82 -2.74 19.42
N GLY A 126 -12.36 -2.72 18.17
CA GLY A 126 -11.78 -3.87 17.48
C GLY A 126 -10.37 -4.25 17.95
N GLY A 127 -9.82 -3.53 18.95
CA GLY A 127 -8.50 -3.81 19.50
C GLY A 127 -7.34 -3.37 18.60
N ALA A 128 -7.54 -2.34 17.77
CA ALA A 128 -6.47 -1.78 16.94
C ALA A 128 -5.26 -1.37 17.80
N LEU A 129 -4.07 -1.68 17.30
CA LEU A 129 -2.81 -1.29 17.91
C LEU A 129 -2.43 0.07 17.34
N PHE A 130 -2.43 1.12 18.16
CA PHE A 130 -2.06 2.46 17.72
C PHE A 130 -0.56 2.69 17.89
N ILE A 131 0.08 3.19 16.82
CA ILE A 131 1.49 3.60 16.80
C ILE A 131 1.61 5.10 16.56
N ASP A 132 2.46 5.74 17.36
CA ASP A 132 2.97 7.08 17.12
C ASP A 132 4.27 6.92 16.31
N ARG A 133 4.24 7.33 15.04
CA ARG A 133 5.36 7.16 14.11
C ARG A 133 6.36 8.30 14.18
N ASP A 134 5.98 9.41 14.79
CA ASP A 134 6.87 10.55 15.05
C ASP A 134 7.79 10.26 16.23
N ARG A 135 7.40 9.32 17.10
CA ARG A 135 8.23 8.82 18.20
C ARG A 135 8.89 7.50 17.84
N LEU A 136 10.02 7.56 17.14
CA LEU A 136 10.87 6.38 16.85
C LEU A 136 11.24 5.58 18.10
N ARG A 137 11.36 6.23 19.27
CA ARG A 137 11.61 5.59 20.57
C ARG A 137 10.48 4.65 21.03
N ALA A 138 9.25 4.82 20.54
CA ALA A 138 8.11 3.98 20.89
C ALA A 138 7.99 2.71 20.01
N LEU A 139 8.89 2.56 19.03
CA LEU A 139 8.86 1.45 18.09
C LEU A 139 9.11 0.08 18.76
N PRO A 140 10.09 -0.11 19.67
CA PRO A 140 10.30 -1.40 20.35
C PRO A 140 9.05 -1.87 21.11
N ALA A 141 8.47 -1.01 21.94
CA ALA A 141 7.24 -1.31 22.66
C ALA A 141 6.05 -1.66 21.74
N THR A 142 6.04 -1.15 20.51
CA THR A 142 5.02 -1.54 19.52
C THR A 142 5.30 -2.91 18.93
N VAL A 143 6.56 -3.24 18.65
CA VAL A 143 6.99 -4.59 18.23
C VAL A 143 6.61 -5.62 19.31
N ASP A 144 6.89 -5.34 20.58
CA ASP A 144 6.57 -6.22 21.71
C ASP A 144 5.06 -6.47 21.83
N ARG A 145 4.25 -5.42 21.67
CA ARG A 145 2.77 -5.54 21.69
C ARG A 145 2.27 -6.40 20.53
N ILE A 146 2.83 -6.26 19.33
CA ILE A 146 2.48 -7.10 18.19
C ILE A 146 2.87 -8.56 18.49
N ALA A 147 4.10 -8.80 18.96
CA ALA A 147 4.61 -10.12 19.28
C ALA A 147 3.76 -10.81 20.37
N ALA A 148 3.31 -10.08 21.40
CA ALA A 148 2.42 -10.59 22.43
C ALA A 148 1.06 -11.05 21.85
N VAL A 149 0.46 -10.29 20.92
CA VAL A 149 -0.79 -10.71 20.27
C VAL A 149 -0.57 -11.96 19.42
N LEU A 150 0.54 -12.03 18.68
CA LEU A 150 0.87 -13.18 17.85
C LEU A 150 1.11 -14.44 18.69
N ARG A 151 1.88 -14.36 19.78
CA ARG A 151 2.11 -15.47 20.72
C ARG A 151 0.83 -15.98 21.36
N ALA A 152 -0.14 -15.08 21.62
CA ALA A 152 -1.46 -15.45 22.12
C ALA A 152 -2.38 -16.09 21.05
N GLY A 153 -1.87 -16.43 19.86
CA GLY A 153 -2.65 -16.99 18.76
C GLY A 153 -3.50 -15.97 17.99
N GLY A 154 -3.34 -14.68 18.28
CA GLY A 154 -4.07 -13.59 17.65
C GLY A 154 -3.55 -13.25 16.26
N THR A 155 -4.35 -12.49 15.52
CA THR A 155 -3.96 -11.97 14.19
C THR A 155 -3.74 -10.47 14.26
N VAL A 156 -2.61 -10.01 13.73
CA VAL A 156 -2.31 -8.59 13.56
C VAL A 156 -2.23 -8.28 12.07
N ALA A 157 -2.96 -7.27 11.62
CA ALA A 157 -2.91 -6.80 10.24
C ALA A 157 -2.10 -5.51 10.14
N VAL A 158 -1.21 -5.44 9.15
CA VAL A 158 -0.28 -4.31 8.97
C VAL A 158 -0.13 -3.98 7.49
N PHE A 159 0.01 -2.69 7.21
CA PHE A 159 0.47 -2.15 5.92
C PHE A 159 1.93 -1.68 6.06
N PRO A 160 2.93 -2.53 5.76
CA PRO A 160 4.31 -2.25 6.12
C PRO A 160 4.95 -1.12 5.32
N GLU A 161 4.32 -0.67 4.23
CA GLU A 161 4.73 0.51 3.46
C GLU A 161 4.71 1.78 4.32
N GLY A 162 3.82 1.86 5.29
CA GLY A 162 3.66 3.01 6.16
C GLY A 162 2.99 4.23 5.50
N SER A 163 2.69 4.17 4.21
CA SER A 163 1.84 5.13 3.50
C SER A 163 1.00 4.36 2.50
N THR A 164 -0.08 4.98 2.07
CA THR A 164 -0.83 4.59 0.89
C THR A 164 -0.09 5.02 -0.39
N TRP A 165 -0.27 4.25 -1.44
CA TRP A 165 0.24 4.47 -2.80
C TRP A 165 -0.90 4.44 -3.81
N CYS A 166 -0.65 4.84 -5.05
CA CYS A 166 -1.72 4.95 -6.04
C CYS A 166 -2.16 3.61 -6.66
N GLY A 167 -1.51 2.49 -6.32
CA GLY A 167 -1.72 1.20 -6.96
C GLY A 167 -1.00 1.01 -8.30
N ARG A 168 -0.34 2.08 -8.81
CA ARG A 168 0.64 2.03 -9.93
C ARG A 168 2.08 2.17 -9.45
N ALA A 169 2.30 2.09 -8.17
CA ALA A 169 3.60 2.02 -7.55
C ALA A 169 3.37 1.51 -6.13
N GLN A 170 4.43 1.10 -5.48
CA GLN A 170 4.38 0.66 -4.10
C GLN A 170 5.67 1.02 -3.37
N GLY A 171 5.55 1.12 -2.05
CA GLY A 171 6.68 1.41 -1.17
C GLY A 171 7.52 0.16 -0.88
N ARG A 172 8.56 0.36 -0.06
CA ARG A 172 9.27 -0.76 0.57
C ARG A 172 8.58 -1.13 1.87
N PHE A 173 8.50 -2.43 2.14
CA PHE A 173 7.99 -2.93 3.40
C PHE A 173 8.99 -2.64 4.52
N ARG A 174 8.52 -1.95 5.56
CA ARG A 174 9.31 -1.64 6.75
C ARG A 174 9.50 -2.88 7.59
N ARG A 175 10.74 -3.08 8.04
CA ARG A 175 11.22 -4.32 8.65
C ARG A 175 10.78 -4.50 10.10
N ALA A 176 10.45 -3.41 10.79
CA ALA A 176 10.22 -3.43 12.24
C ALA A 176 9.10 -4.40 12.66
N VAL A 177 7.97 -4.41 11.94
CA VAL A 177 6.84 -5.29 12.26
C VAL A 177 7.13 -6.77 11.97
N PHE A 178 8.08 -7.07 11.09
CA PHE A 178 8.53 -8.44 10.83
C PHE A 178 9.42 -8.96 11.96
N GLN A 179 10.05 -8.08 12.74
CA GLN A 179 10.72 -8.51 13.97
C GLN A 179 9.72 -9.14 14.95
N ALA A 180 8.53 -8.55 15.09
CA ALA A 180 7.50 -9.09 15.97
C ALA A 180 7.02 -10.49 15.56
N ALA A 181 7.04 -10.80 14.26
CA ALA A 181 6.72 -12.15 13.78
C ALA A 181 7.84 -13.14 14.10
N LEU A 182 9.11 -12.73 14.01
CA LEU A 182 10.25 -13.56 14.42
C LEU A 182 10.25 -13.79 15.94
N ASP A 183 10.06 -12.73 16.73
CA ASP A 183 10.04 -12.80 18.20
C ASP A 183 8.88 -13.66 18.74
N ALA A 184 7.81 -13.77 17.96
CA ALA A 184 6.62 -14.57 18.30
C ALA A 184 6.61 -15.97 17.65
N ASP A 185 7.64 -16.31 16.87
CA ASP A 185 7.67 -17.52 16.02
C ASP A 185 6.36 -17.72 15.22
N ALA A 186 5.88 -16.64 14.59
CA ALA A 186 4.57 -16.56 13.96
C ALA A 186 4.64 -16.53 12.43
N CYS A 187 3.63 -17.12 11.78
CA CYS A 187 3.48 -17.08 10.33
C CYS A 187 3.27 -15.64 9.84
N VAL A 188 3.85 -15.31 8.69
CA VAL A 188 3.55 -14.09 7.95
C VAL A 188 2.69 -14.43 6.74
N GLN A 189 1.55 -13.76 6.60
CA GLN A 189 0.61 -13.97 5.51
C GLN A 189 0.59 -12.76 4.57
N PRO A 190 1.26 -12.82 3.41
CA PRO A 190 1.18 -11.77 2.42
C PRO A 190 -0.20 -11.77 1.76
N VAL A 191 -0.77 -10.58 1.59
CA VAL A 191 -2.02 -10.35 0.86
C VAL A 191 -1.77 -9.24 -0.13
N ARG A 192 -2.06 -9.52 -1.40
CA ARG A 192 -1.96 -8.55 -2.47
C ARG A 192 -3.32 -7.91 -2.71
N ILE A 193 -3.38 -6.59 -2.65
CA ILE A 193 -4.60 -5.81 -2.93
C ILE A 193 -4.40 -5.05 -4.23
N ARG A 194 -5.35 -5.19 -5.16
CA ARG A 194 -5.40 -4.43 -6.41
C ARG A 194 -6.79 -3.88 -6.63
N TYR A 195 -6.88 -2.67 -7.16
CA TYR A 195 -8.12 -2.11 -7.66
C TYR A 195 -8.12 -2.15 -9.18
N ARG A 196 -9.14 -2.78 -9.76
CA ARG A 196 -9.34 -2.88 -11.20
C ARG A 196 -10.61 -2.16 -11.61
N ARG A 197 -10.62 -1.64 -12.83
CA ARG A 197 -11.81 -1.20 -13.55
C ARG A 197 -12.50 -2.42 -14.15
N ALA A 198 -13.75 -2.25 -14.59
CA ALA A 198 -14.51 -3.32 -15.21
C ALA A 198 -13.89 -3.81 -16.54
N ASP A 199 -13.10 -2.96 -17.20
CA ASP A 199 -12.33 -3.25 -18.42
C ASP A 199 -11.00 -4.00 -18.14
N GLY A 200 -10.69 -4.33 -16.88
CA GLY A 200 -9.46 -5.02 -16.49
C GLY A 200 -8.27 -4.10 -16.19
N GLY A 201 -8.34 -2.81 -16.51
CA GLY A 201 -7.26 -1.86 -16.24
C GLY A 201 -7.10 -1.52 -14.76
N THR A 202 -5.90 -1.10 -14.35
CA THR A 202 -5.65 -0.61 -12.97
C THR A 202 -6.50 0.64 -12.66
N ALA A 203 -7.30 0.55 -11.61
CA ALA A 203 -8.12 1.64 -11.09
C ALA A 203 -7.37 2.41 -10.00
N THR A 204 -7.07 3.68 -10.24
CA THR A 204 -6.47 4.56 -9.22
C THR A 204 -7.49 5.46 -8.51
N ALA A 205 -8.75 5.45 -8.94
CA ALA A 205 -9.82 6.22 -8.30
C ALA A 205 -9.94 5.98 -6.78
N PRO A 206 -9.79 4.74 -6.27
CA PRO A 206 -9.86 4.48 -4.81
C PRO A 206 -8.61 4.88 -4.03
N ALA A 207 -7.52 5.24 -4.71
CA ALA A 207 -6.27 5.57 -4.02
C ALA A 207 -6.47 6.80 -3.14
N PHE A 208 -5.93 6.75 -1.92
CA PHE A 208 -5.94 7.84 -0.96
C PHE A 208 -4.51 8.32 -0.77
N VAL A 209 -4.04 9.35 -1.48
CA VAL A 209 -2.61 9.67 -1.59
C VAL A 209 -2.32 11.17 -1.50
N GLY A 210 -1.15 11.53 -0.97
CA GLY A 210 -0.71 12.93 -0.86
C GLY A 210 -1.69 13.77 -0.06
N GLU A 211 -2.05 14.93 -0.60
CA GLU A 211 -2.95 15.92 0.00
C GLU A 211 -4.45 15.60 -0.16
N ASP A 212 -4.79 14.35 -0.51
CA ASP A 212 -6.19 13.93 -0.64
C ASP A 212 -6.89 14.01 0.73
N THR A 213 -8.05 14.67 0.78
CA THR A 213 -8.89 14.64 1.98
C THR A 213 -9.69 13.35 2.01
N LEU A 214 -9.98 12.84 3.21
CA LEU A 214 -10.78 11.62 3.36
C LEU A 214 -12.14 11.77 2.67
N LEU A 215 -12.80 12.93 2.83
CA LEU A 215 -14.10 13.21 2.22
C LEU A 215 -14.02 13.22 0.69
N ALA A 216 -12.99 13.84 0.10
CA ALA A 216 -12.80 13.84 -1.35
C ALA A 216 -12.59 12.41 -1.88
N SER A 217 -11.79 11.59 -1.18
CA SER A 217 -11.58 10.18 -1.52
C SER A 217 -12.86 9.35 -1.42
N VAL A 218 -13.62 9.51 -0.33
CA VAL A 218 -14.89 8.82 -0.10
C VAL A 218 -15.90 9.17 -1.19
N TRP A 219 -16.06 10.47 -1.49
CA TRP A 219 -16.93 10.92 -2.56
C TRP A 219 -16.52 10.34 -3.91
N ARG A 220 -15.22 10.40 -4.24
CA ARG A 220 -14.66 9.87 -5.48
C ARG A 220 -14.92 8.36 -5.64
N VAL A 221 -14.80 7.58 -4.57
CA VAL A 221 -15.17 6.15 -4.57
C VAL A 221 -16.68 5.99 -4.78
N ALA A 222 -17.50 6.72 -4.05
CA ALA A 222 -18.96 6.62 -4.12
C ALA A 222 -19.52 6.96 -5.51
N VAL A 223 -18.92 7.91 -6.21
CA VAL A 223 -19.29 8.28 -7.59
C VAL A 223 -18.66 7.38 -8.66
N SER A 224 -17.70 6.53 -8.32
CA SER A 224 -17.02 5.67 -9.29
C SER A 224 -17.87 4.47 -9.72
N ARG A 225 -17.73 4.04 -10.98
CA ARG A 225 -18.40 2.84 -11.52
C ARG A 225 -17.41 1.74 -11.86
N GLY A 226 -17.88 0.50 -11.74
CA GLY A 226 -17.16 -0.67 -12.22
C GLY A 226 -15.92 -1.04 -11.42
N LEU A 227 -15.71 -0.46 -10.23
CA LEU A 227 -14.58 -0.77 -9.38
C LEU A 227 -14.65 -2.21 -8.87
N VAL A 228 -13.51 -2.89 -8.93
CA VAL A 228 -13.29 -4.24 -8.40
C VAL A 228 -12.06 -4.20 -7.50
N ALA A 229 -12.21 -4.56 -6.23
CA ALA A 229 -11.11 -4.87 -5.33
C ALA A 229 -10.78 -6.36 -5.46
N GLU A 230 -9.59 -6.65 -5.95
CA GLU A 230 -9.01 -7.99 -5.96
C GLU A 230 -8.10 -8.14 -4.75
N VAL A 231 -8.36 -9.16 -3.94
CA VAL A 231 -7.60 -9.51 -2.76
C VAL A 231 -7.07 -10.92 -2.95
N ASP A 232 -5.77 -11.03 -3.16
CA ASP A 232 -5.11 -12.31 -3.41
C ASP A 232 -4.26 -12.71 -2.20
N VAL A 233 -4.73 -13.71 -1.46
CA VAL A 233 -4.05 -14.26 -0.30
C VAL A 233 -2.96 -15.21 -0.79
N ARG A 234 -1.71 -14.82 -0.58
CA ARG A 234 -0.53 -15.54 -1.08
C ARG A 234 -0.19 -16.72 -0.17
N PRO A 235 0.75 -17.61 -0.51
CA PRO A 235 1.21 -18.62 0.44
C PRO A 235 1.78 -17.98 1.71
N ALA A 236 1.47 -18.55 2.88
CA ALA A 236 2.03 -18.10 4.14
C ALA A 236 3.53 -18.41 4.21
N LEU A 237 4.30 -17.49 4.79
CA LEU A 237 5.70 -17.69 5.12
C LEU A 237 5.75 -18.31 6.52
N ALA A 238 6.28 -19.54 6.60
CA ALA A 238 6.37 -20.28 7.84
C ALA A 238 7.35 -19.61 8.83
N PRO A 239 7.18 -19.84 10.15
CA PRO A 239 8.15 -19.43 11.15
C PRO A 239 9.51 -20.07 10.87
N GLY A 240 10.60 -19.38 11.20
CA GLY A 240 11.97 -19.85 10.95
C GLY A 240 12.42 -19.93 9.48
N ALA A 241 11.52 -19.80 8.49
CA ALA A 241 11.85 -19.95 7.06
C ALA A 241 12.79 -18.86 6.51
N HIS A 242 13.01 -17.78 7.27
CA HIS A 242 13.87 -16.67 6.87
C HIS A 242 14.78 -16.26 8.03
N PRO A 243 16.08 -15.99 7.78
CA PRO A 243 17.08 -15.81 8.84
C PRO A 243 16.94 -14.49 9.60
N ASP A 244 16.33 -13.47 8.99
CA ASP A 244 16.20 -12.16 9.62
C ASP A 244 14.96 -11.39 9.12
N ARG A 245 14.63 -10.31 9.84
CA ARG A 245 13.48 -9.44 9.52
C ARG A 245 13.57 -8.79 8.14
N ARG A 246 14.78 -8.64 7.57
CA ARG A 246 15.02 -8.04 6.25
C ARG A 246 14.75 -9.05 5.14
N ALA A 247 15.13 -10.31 5.31
CA ALA A 247 14.84 -11.41 4.41
C ALA A 247 13.34 -11.70 4.40
N LEU A 248 12.72 -11.79 5.58
CA LEU A 248 11.28 -12.01 5.75
C LEU A 248 10.45 -10.87 5.11
N ALA A 249 10.80 -9.61 5.38
CA ALA A 249 10.12 -8.46 4.77
C ALA A 249 10.23 -8.45 3.24
N ARG A 250 11.40 -8.82 2.70
CA ARG A 250 11.62 -8.90 1.24
C ARG A 250 10.84 -10.03 0.61
N ALA A 251 10.77 -11.20 1.25
CA ALA A 251 9.97 -12.33 0.78
C ALA A 251 8.48 -11.98 0.75
N ALA A 252 7.96 -11.40 1.84
CA ALA A 252 6.58 -10.94 1.93
C ALA A 252 6.26 -9.86 0.88
N GLN A 253 7.16 -8.90 0.68
CA GLN A 253 6.99 -7.87 -0.33
C GLN A 253 6.96 -8.46 -1.75
N ARG A 254 7.89 -9.37 -2.10
CA ARG A 254 7.89 -10.05 -3.40
C ARG A 254 6.59 -10.80 -3.67
N ALA A 255 6.00 -11.42 -2.65
CA ALA A 255 4.71 -12.09 -2.78
C ALA A 255 3.56 -11.12 -3.08
N CYS A 256 3.66 -9.86 -2.65
CA CYS A 256 2.65 -8.81 -2.88
C CYS A 256 2.85 -8.05 -4.20
N VAL A 257 4.04 -8.11 -4.81
CA VAL A 257 4.34 -7.46 -6.09
C VAL A 257 3.78 -8.29 -7.25
N ASP A 258 3.27 -7.64 -8.28
CA ASP A 258 2.97 -8.30 -9.54
C ASP A 258 4.26 -8.45 -10.35
N SER A 259 4.69 -9.68 -10.61
CA SER A 259 5.84 -9.96 -11.49
C SER A 259 5.55 -9.69 -12.96
N ARG A 260 4.30 -9.36 -13.32
CA ARG A 260 3.83 -9.22 -14.71
C ARG A 260 3.76 -7.79 -15.25
N GLU A 261 3.97 -6.75 -14.44
CA GLU A 261 4.04 -5.36 -14.90
C GLU A 261 5.40 -4.75 -14.53
N PRO A 262 6.25 -4.36 -15.50
CA PRO A 262 7.50 -3.69 -15.22
C PRO A 262 7.25 -2.38 -14.46
N TRP A 263 7.66 -2.33 -13.20
CA TRP A 263 7.70 -1.09 -12.45
C TRP A 263 8.99 -0.34 -12.81
N HIS A 264 8.87 0.81 -13.48
CA HIS A 264 9.94 1.80 -13.41
C HIS A 264 9.93 2.36 -11.98
N THR A 265 10.90 1.95 -11.16
CA THR A 265 11.22 2.66 -9.93
C THR A 265 11.43 4.12 -10.29
N ALA A 266 10.50 4.99 -9.92
CA ALA A 266 10.73 6.42 -9.97
C ALA A 266 11.95 6.71 -9.08
N ARG A 267 13.12 6.88 -9.70
CA ARG A 267 14.25 7.54 -9.05
C ARG A 267 13.71 8.91 -8.62
N PRO A 268 13.90 9.35 -7.37
CA PRO A 268 13.66 10.75 -7.06
C PRO A 268 14.48 11.56 -8.06
N ALA A 269 13.81 12.47 -8.78
CA ALA A 269 14.51 13.44 -9.60
C ALA A 269 15.55 14.09 -8.69
N ARG A 270 16.83 13.99 -9.06
CA ARG A 270 17.86 14.82 -8.42
C ARG A 270 17.34 16.24 -8.52
N ALA A 271 17.22 16.91 -7.37
CA ALA A 271 16.95 18.33 -7.33
C ALA A 271 17.95 18.97 -8.29
N ALA A 272 17.45 19.68 -9.30
CA ALA A 272 18.29 20.49 -10.15
C ALA A 272 19.03 21.45 -9.22
N GLU A 273 20.34 21.26 -9.09
CA GLU A 273 21.23 22.27 -8.56
C GLU A 273 21.04 23.50 -9.44
N GLY A 274 20.31 24.49 -8.93
CA GLY A 274 20.23 25.79 -9.56
C GLY A 274 21.63 26.39 -9.56
N PRO A 275 22.09 26.99 -10.68
CA PRO A 275 23.40 27.62 -10.70
C PRO A 275 23.40 28.78 -9.70
N SER A 276 24.30 28.68 -8.72
CA SER A 276 24.61 29.74 -7.77
C SER A 276 25.07 30.98 -8.52
N SER A 277 24.32 32.07 -8.38
CA SER A 277 24.73 33.41 -8.76
C SER A 277 25.94 33.81 -7.92
N LEU A 278 27.13 33.79 -8.53
CA LEU A 278 28.30 34.49 -8.01
C LEU A 278 28.66 35.63 -8.96
N THR A 279 28.61 36.81 -8.36
CA THR A 279 29.05 38.12 -8.77
C THR A 279 30.47 38.14 -9.36
N GLY A 280 30.67 38.91 -10.43
CA GLY A 280 31.99 39.32 -10.90
C GLY A 280 31.91 40.33 -12.04
N ARG A 281 32.13 41.62 -11.73
CA ARG A 281 32.35 42.70 -12.69
C ARG A 281 33.74 42.57 -13.32
N GLY A 282 33.89 43.04 -14.57
CA GLY A 282 35.16 43.28 -15.26
C GLY A 282 35.01 43.05 -16.76
N VAL A 283 34.57 44.05 -17.55
CA VAL A 283 35.43 44.97 -18.33
C VAL A 283 36.37 44.24 -19.30
N GLY A 284 36.22 44.51 -20.61
CA GLY A 284 37.36 44.52 -21.54
C GLY A 284 37.25 43.74 -22.84
N THR A 285 36.81 44.44 -23.88
CA THR A 285 37.41 44.48 -25.25
C THR A 285 37.52 43.25 -26.15
N ALA A 286 36.95 43.44 -27.35
CA ALA A 286 37.54 43.21 -28.68
C ALA A 286 37.57 41.79 -29.29
N GLY A 287 37.17 41.73 -30.57
CA GLY A 287 37.86 40.90 -31.56
C GLY A 287 37.01 39.89 -32.33
N ARG A 288 36.48 40.35 -33.47
CA ARG A 288 36.52 39.74 -34.82
C ARG A 288 36.39 38.23 -35.05
N ASP A 289 35.52 37.93 -36.01
CA ASP A 289 35.67 37.09 -37.21
C ASP A 289 36.31 35.70 -37.11
N GLY A 290 35.61 34.70 -37.66
CA GLY A 290 36.24 33.44 -38.04
C GLY A 290 35.27 32.30 -38.30
N ALA A 291 34.67 32.29 -39.49
CA ALA A 291 34.09 31.08 -40.07
C ALA A 291 35.21 30.19 -40.61
N VAL A 292 35.29 28.91 -40.22
CA VAL A 292 35.92 27.86 -41.05
C VAL A 292 35.19 26.53 -40.84
N ARG A 293 35.09 25.85 -41.98
CA ARG A 293 34.40 24.63 -42.39
C ARG A 293 35.31 23.41 -42.17
N ALA A 294 34.76 22.21 -42.43
CA ALA A 294 35.48 20.95 -42.70
C ALA A 294 36.10 20.25 -41.46
N GLU A 295 36.15 18.93 -41.32
CA GLU A 295 35.93 17.83 -42.26
C GLU A 295 35.76 16.48 -41.52
N ALA A 296 35.26 15.52 -42.28
CA ALA A 296 35.32 14.06 -42.16
C ALA A 296 36.22 13.39 -41.10
N GLY A 297 35.72 12.28 -40.55
CA GLY A 297 36.54 11.26 -39.90
C GLY A 297 35.75 9.99 -39.60
N ALA A 298 35.69 9.09 -40.59
CA ALA A 298 35.18 7.73 -40.45
C ALA A 298 36.13 6.85 -39.64
N VAL A 299 35.62 6.00 -38.74
CA VAL A 299 36.20 4.67 -38.44
C VAL A 299 35.07 3.74 -37.98
N GLY A 300 34.94 2.59 -38.66
CA GLY A 300 34.02 1.51 -38.31
C GLY A 300 34.61 0.50 -37.35
N VAL A 301 34.13 -0.75 -37.47
CA VAL A 301 34.46 -1.96 -36.71
C VAL A 301 33.72 -2.06 -35.37
N GLY A 302 33.01 -3.13 -35.02
CA GLY A 302 32.83 -4.43 -35.68
C GLY A 302 31.89 -5.27 -34.83
N ASP A 303 31.16 -6.14 -35.51
CA ASP A 303 30.24 -7.15 -35.00
C ASP A 303 30.99 -8.24 -34.22
N VAL A 304 30.47 -8.71 -33.08
CA VAL A 304 30.84 -10.02 -32.51
C VAL A 304 29.61 -10.73 -31.97
N THR A 305 29.60 -12.01 -32.31
CA THR A 305 28.52 -12.96 -32.49
C THR A 305 28.07 -13.71 -31.24
N VAL A 306 26.88 -14.28 -31.40
CA VAL A 306 26.18 -15.27 -30.57
C VAL A 306 26.94 -16.59 -30.48
N GLY A 307 27.01 -17.17 -29.29
CA GLY A 307 27.44 -18.56 -29.06
C GLY A 307 26.38 -19.35 -28.31
N ALA A 308 25.76 -20.31 -28.99
CA ALA A 308 24.95 -21.37 -28.41
C ALA A 308 25.86 -22.56 -28.00
N GLY A 309 25.55 -23.22 -26.89
CA GLY A 309 26.22 -24.44 -26.44
C GLY A 309 25.24 -25.34 -25.72
N ALA A 310 25.16 -26.58 -26.19
CA ALA A 310 24.26 -27.65 -25.75
C ALA A 310 24.97 -28.63 -24.80
N VAL A 311 24.23 -29.18 -23.81
CA VAL A 311 24.11 -30.61 -23.36
C VAL A 311 25.43 -31.27 -22.81
N PRO A 312 25.44 -32.17 -21.78
CA PRO A 312 24.58 -33.35 -21.65
C PRO A 312 24.10 -33.79 -20.25
N SER A 313 23.25 -34.82 -20.35
CA SER A 313 22.67 -35.72 -19.37
C SER A 313 23.68 -36.43 -18.46
N ASP A 314 23.24 -36.69 -17.23
CA ASP A 314 23.34 -37.95 -16.48
C ASP A 314 22.12 -38.05 -15.56
#